data_AF-A0A183CTX1-F1
#
_entry.id   AF-A0A183CTX1-F1
#
_cell.length_a   1.000
_cell.length_b   1.000
_cell.length_c   1.000
_cell.angle_alpha   90.00
_cell.angle_beta   90.00
_cell.angle_gamma   90.00
#
_symmetry.space_group_name_H-M   'P 1'
#
loop_
_entity.id
_entity.type
_entity.pdbx_description
1 polymer ?
#
loop_
_entity_poly.entity_id
_entity_poly.type
_entity_poly.pdbx_seq_one_letter_code
_entity_poly.pdbx_strand_id
1 'polypeptide(L)'
;DAAATRAGTSDELRKLWDQFYAEAALLPNISDPEAPVGDASAARCVALVGPEMPSGGDSKATAYAAEAMVSGWHSLRYPRAGSGGRSYALFGPLALIEQSLMDHAFDFLYEQLRLEEREGIAHVELVDVDDILPVSTTRACGVQQRPDNCSPAIQYRVFGAHQLKFDFDLTADVGAAAAVEGQAGDEHPSAELRANTYNGLCLS
;
A
#
# COMPACT_ATOMS: atom_id res chain seq x y z
N ASP A 1 -16.89 -15.72 -54.82
CA ASP A 1 -17.45 -14.88 -53.75
C ASP A 1 -17.94 -15.67 -52.56
N ALA A 2 -17.02 -16.17 -51.73
CA ALA A 2 -17.37 -16.83 -50.47
C ALA A 2 -16.35 -16.47 -49.38
N ALA A 3 -16.17 -15.17 -49.16
CA ALA A 3 -15.56 -14.67 -47.93
C ALA A 3 -16.70 -14.19 -47.03
N ALA A 4 -17.48 -15.15 -46.52
CA ALA A 4 -18.35 -14.88 -45.38
C ALA A 4 -17.44 -14.69 -44.17
N THR A 5 -17.08 -13.44 -43.90
CA THR A 5 -16.43 -13.01 -42.67
C THR A 5 -17.23 -13.59 -41.52
N ARG A 6 -16.68 -14.60 -40.84
CA ARG A 6 -17.20 -15.11 -39.57
C ARG A 6 -17.07 -13.99 -38.54
N ALA A 7 -18.03 -13.07 -38.53
CA ALA A 7 -18.25 -12.24 -37.36
C ALA A 7 -18.61 -13.22 -36.24
N GLY A 8 -17.69 -13.41 -35.30
CA GLY A 8 -17.96 -14.21 -34.11
C GLY A 8 -19.24 -13.72 -33.46
N THR A 9 -20.00 -14.64 -32.86
CA THR A 9 -21.21 -14.25 -32.12
C THR A 9 -20.83 -13.20 -31.06
N SER A 10 -21.75 -12.29 -30.72
CA SER A 10 -21.47 -11.22 -29.73
C SER A 10 -20.91 -11.76 -28.41
N ASP A 11 -21.28 -12.98 -28.03
CA ASP A 11 -20.77 -13.65 -26.83
C ASP A 11 -19.34 -14.16 -26.99
N GLU A 12 -18.96 -14.66 -28.16
CA GLU A 12 -17.58 -15.07 -28.46
C GLU A 12 -16.66 -13.85 -28.46
N LEU A 13 -17.09 -12.73 -29.04
CA LEU A 13 -16.34 -11.49 -29.03
C LEU A 13 -16.14 -10.97 -27.59
N ARG A 14 -17.19 -11.00 -26.76
CA ARG A 14 -17.08 -10.61 -25.35
C ARG A 14 -16.07 -11.47 -24.59
N LYS A 15 -16.13 -12.79 -24.72
CA LYS A 15 -15.18 -13.71 -24.06
C LYS A 15 -13.74 -13.43 -24.48
N LEU A 16 -13.52 -13.16 -25.76
CA LEU A 16 -12.19 -12.86 -26.29
C LEU A 16 -11.66 -11.54 -25.72
N TRP A 17 -12.53 -10.53 -25.59
CA TRP A 17 -12.21 -9.26 -24.93
C TRP A 17 -11.90 -9.43 -23.45
N ASP A 18 -12.72 -10.18 -22.72
CA ASP A 18 -12.51 -10.45 -21.30
C ASP A 18 -11.17 -11.17 -21.06
N GLN A 19 -10.84 -12.16 -21.90
CA GLN A 19 -9.56 -12.87 -21.81
C GLN A 19 -8.38 -11.93 -22.14
N PHE A 20 -8.50 -11.12 -23.18
CA PHE A 20 -7.47 -10.16 -23.55
C PHE A 20 -7.15 -9.21 -22.40
N TYR A 21 -8.16 -8.60 -21.77
CA TYR A 21 -7.95 -7.71 -20.64
C TYR A 21 -7.45 -8.44 -19.39
N ALA A 22 -7.90 -9.67 -19.14
CA ALA A 22 -7.40 -10.47 -18.03
C ALA A 22 -5.89 -10.78 -18.16
N GLU A 23 -5.40 -11.03 -19.37
CA GLU A 23 -3.97 -11.25 -19.63
C GLU A 23 -3.18 -9.92 -19.65
N ALA A 24 -3.72 -8.88 -20.30
CA ALA A 24 -3.08 -7.57 -20.37
C ALA A 24 -2.90 -6.92 -19.00
N ALA A 25 -3.84 -7.12 -18.07
CA ALA A 25 -3.76 -6.62 -16.71
C ALA A 25 -2.63 -7.26 -15.86
N LEU A 26 -2.01 -8.34 -16.35
CA LEU A 26 -0.87 -8.98 -15.69
C LEU A 26 0.48 -8.44 -16.16
N LEU A 27 0.50 -7.58 -17.18
CA LEU A 27 1.72 -6.95 -17.66
C LEU A 27 2.22 -5.95 -16.61
N PRO A 28 3.49 -6.03 -16.18
CA PRO A 28 4.06 -5.03 -15.30
C PRO A 28 4.17 -3.69 -16.03
N ASN A 29 4.31 -2.61 -15.26
CA ASN A 29 4.65 -1.32 -15.84
C ASN A 29 6.03 -1.37 -16.52
N ILE A 30 6.26 -0.46 -17.46
CA ILE A 30 7.57 -0.29 -18.08
C ILE A 30 8.59 0.16 -17.03
N SER A 31 9.80 -0.39 -17.09
CA SER A 31 10.89 0.01 -16.21
C SER A 31 11.53 1.32 -16.68
N ASP A 32 11.93 2.16 -15.73
CA ASP A 32 12.74 3.34 -16.02
C ASP A 32 14.11 2.93 -16.60
N PRO A 33 14.68 3.65 -17.60
CA PRO A 33 15.97 3.31 -18.20
C PRO A 33 17.15 3.29 -17.23
N GLU A 34 17.07 4.02 -16.11
CA GLU A 34 18.11 4.06 -15.08
C GLU A 34 17.93 3.01 -13.99
N ALA A 35 16.84 2.24 -14.02
CA ALA A 35 16.59 1.18 -13.05
C ALA A 35 17.69 0.09 -13.14
N PRO A 36 18.25 -0.36 -12.00
CA PRO A 36 19.25 -1.42 -12.00
C PRO A 36 18.66 -2.73 -12.55
N VAL A 37 19.42 -3.40 -13.41
CA VAL A 37 19.02 -4.66 -14.04
C VAL A 37 19.51 -5.84 -13.20
N GLY A 38 18.58 -6.61 -12.65
CA GLY A 38 18.89 -7.83 -11.89
C GLY A 38 17.86 -8.12 -10.83
N ASP A 39 18.17 -9.07 -9.96
CA ASP A 39 17.40 -9.32 -8.75
C ASP A 39 17.75 -8.31 -7.63
N ALA A 40 17.24 -8.54 -6.42
CA ALA A 40 17.49 -7.66 -5.28
C ALA A 40 18.99 -7.45 -4.97
N SER A 41 19.88 -8.34 -5.39
CA SER A 41 21.33 -8.18 -5.18
C SER A 41 21.96 -7.10 -6.08
N ALA A 42 21.29 -6.73 -7.18
CA ALA A 42 21.71 -5.66 -8.07
C ALA A 42 21.27 -4.25 -7.58
N ALA A 43 20.63 -4.16 -6.41
CA ALA A 43 20.18 -2.89 -5.86
C ALA A 43 21.35 -1.89 -5.69
N ARG A 44 21.18 -0.69 -6.23
CA ARG A 44 22.15 0.40 -6.15
C ARG A 44 21.90 1.24 -4.91
N CYS A 45 22.89 1.33 -4.01
CA CYS A 45 22.83 2.27 -2.89
C CYS A 45 22.96 3.71 -3.41
N VAL A 46 21.92 4.52 -3.23
CA VAL A 46 21.88 5.93 -3.71
C VAL A 46 22.50 6.88 -2.68
N ALA A 47 22.24 6.66 -1.40
CA ALA A 47 22.79 7.45 -0.32
C ALA A 47 22.90 6.62 0.96
N LEU A 48 23.94 6.87 1.75
CA LEU A 48 24.09 6.34 3.10
C LEU A 48 24.06 7.52 4.08
N VAL A 49 23.11 7.50 5.00
CA VAL A 49 22.96 8.57 6.01
C VAL A 49 23.25 8.00 7.39
N GLY A 50 24.17 8.66 8.09
CA GLY A 50 24.62 8.25 9.42
C GLY A 50 25.85 7.33 9.39
N PRO A 51 26.59 7.26 10.50
CA PRO A 51 27.70 6.34 10.62
C PRO A 51 27.20 4.90 10.67
N GLU A 52 27.98 3.98 10.14
CA GLU A 52 27.77 2.55 10.41
C GLU A 52 27.93 2.34 11.92
N MET A 53 26.86 1.86 12.57
CA MET A 53 26.94 1.46 13.97
C MET A 53 28.07 0.43 14.11
N PRO A 54 28.94 0.52 15.14
CA PRO A 54 30.10 -0.35 15.26
C PRO A 54 29.67 -1.82 15.08
N SER A 55 30.09 -2.39 13.96
CA SER A 55 29.75 -3.71 13.44
C SER A 55 30.46 -4.79 14.27
N GLY A 56 30.06 -4.92 15.52
CA GLY A 56 30.50 -6.00 16.42
C GLY A 56 29.36 -6.85 16.97
N GLY A 57 28.11 -6.40 16.83
CA GLY A 57 26.93 -7.13 17.30
C GLY A 57 26.25 -7.87 16.17
N ASP A 58 26.02 -9.17 16.34
CA ASP A 58 25.07 -9.94 15.53
C ASP A 58 23.73 -9.17 15.51
N SER A 59 23.15 -8.89 14.34
CA SER A 59 21.89 -8.14 14.25
C SER A 59 20.77 -8.84 15.01
N LYS A 60 20.84 -10.17 15.10
CA LYS A 60 19.95 -10.98 15.95
C LYS A 60 20.17 -10.72 17.43
N ALA A 61 21.42 -10.53 17.86
CA ALA A 61 21.72 -10.18 19.25
C ALA A 61 21.21 -8.78 19.60
N THR A 62 21.25 -7.84 18.64
CA THR A 62 20.68 -6.49 18.83
C THR A 62 19.16 -6.53 18.93
N ALA A 63 18.49 -7.30 18.06
CA ALA A 63 17.04 -7.51 18.13
C ALA A 63 16.64 -8.21 19.45
N TYR A 64 17.38 -9.24 19.86
CA TYR A 64 17.15 -9.92 21.13
C TYR A 64 17.41 -9.01 22.34
N ALA A 65 18.41 -8.14 22.27
CA ALA A 65 18.67 -7.16 23.32
C ALA A 65 17.54 -6.12 23.42
N ALA A 66 16.99 -5.67 22.30
CA ALA A 66 15.83 -4.79 22.27
C ALA A 66 14.59 -5.48 22.86
N GLU A 67 14.31 -6.72 22.46
CA GLU A 67 13.22 -7.52 23.04
C GLU A 67 13.42 -7.75 24.55
N ALA A 68 14.64 -8.07 24.99
CA ALA A 68 14.96 -8.25 26.40
C ALA A 68 14.78 -6.95 27.20
N MET A 69 15.24 -5.82 26.67
CA MET A 69 15.08 -4.50 27.29
C MET A 69 13.60 -4.14 27.45
N VAL A 70 12.79 -4.44 26.45
CA VAL A 70 11.36 -4.14 26.43
C VAL A 70 10.53 -5.18 27.20
N SER A 71 11.02 -6.41 27.36
CA SER A 71 10.33 -7.50 28.07
C SER A 71 9.98 -7.14 29.52
N GLY A 72 10.83 -6.34 30.16
CA GLY A 72 10.63 -5.85 31.54
C GLY A 72 9.50 -4.82 31.68
N TRP A 73 9.00 -4.27 30.57
CA TRP A 73 7.93 -3.27 30.60
C TRP A 73 6.53 -3.89 30.61
N HIS A 74 6.42 -5.20 30.31
CA HIS A 74 5.13 -5.90 30.17
C HIS A 74 4.15 -5.22 29.17
N SER A 75 4.72 -4.48 28.21
CA SER A 75 4.04 -3.59 27.28
C SER A 75 3.69 -4.25 25.94
N LEU A 76 4.04 -5.52 25.75
CA LEU A 76 3.79 -6.28 24.51
C LEU A 76 3.07 -7.58 24.86
N ARG A 77 1.94 -7.85 24.19
CA ARG A 77 1.20 -9.12 24.32
C ARG A 77 0.87 -9.70 22.96
N TYR A 78 0.76 -11.02 22.90
CA TYR A 78 0.37 -11.75 21.70
C TYR A 78 -0.97 -12.46 21.91
N PRO A 79 -2.11 -11.87 21.48
CA PRO A 79 -3.45 -12.43 21.67
C PRO A 79 -3.75 -13.60 20.72
N ARG A 80 -2.90 -14.63 20.70
CA ARG A 80 -2.94 -15.72 19.70
C ARG A 80 -4.26 -16.49 19.67
N ALA A 81 -4.92 -16.63 20.81
CA ALA A 81 -6.19 -17.36 20.92
C ALA A 81 -7.36 -16.62 20.26
N GLY A 82 -7.32 -15.27 20.21
CA GLY A 82 -8.38 -14.45 19.61
C GLY A 82 -8.04 -13.90 18.22
N SER A 83 -6.75 -13.77 17.89
CA SER A 83 -6.30 -12.97 16.74
C SER A 83 -5.23 -13.66 15.87
N GLY A 84 -4.79 -14.88 16.20
CA GLY A 84 -3.91 -15.69 15.35
C GLY A 84 -2.40 -15.52 15.60
N GLY A 85 -1.58 -16.18 14.77
CA GLY A 85 -0.15 -16.42 15.04
C GLY A 85 0.79 -15.21 14.91
N ARG A 86 0.33 -14.10 14.32
CA ARG A 86 1.13 -12.88 14.06
C ARG A 86 0.54 -11.61 14.68
N SER A 87 -0.58 -11.72 15.38
CA SER A 87 -1.20 -10.58 16.06
C SER A 87 -0.39 -10.17 17.29
N TYR A 88 -0.23 -8.87 17.52
CA TYR A 88 0.36 -8.31 18.72
C TYR A 88 -0.51 -7.16 19.24
N ALA A 89 -0.32 -6.80 20.50
CA ALA A 89 -0.96 -5.66 21.13
C ALA A 89 0.09 -4.93 21.99
N LEU A 90 0.20 -3.62 21.76
CA LEU A 90 1.10 -2.73 22.50
C LEU A 90 0.32 -2.01 23.60
N PHE A 91 0.98 -1.81 24.74
CA PHE A 91 0.43 -1.15 25.91
C PHE A 91 1.49 -0.26 26.56
N GLY A 92 1.06 0.70 27.38
CA GLY A 92 1.96 1.52 28.20
C GLY A 92 3.06 2.20 27.37
N PRO A 93 4.33 2.15 27.82
CA PRO A 93 5.44 2.82 27.14
C PRO A 93 5.59 2.49 25.64
N LEU A 94 5.33 1.26 25.19
CA LEU A 94 5.47 0.92 23.77
C LEU A 94 4.38 1.54 22.91
N ALA A 95 3.14 1.55 23.40
CA ALA A 95 2.04 2.21 22.70
C ALA A 95 2.30 3.73 22.61
N LEU A 96 2.87 4.34 23.66
CA LEU A 96 3.26 5.75 23.63
C LEU A 96 4.38 6.03 22.61
N ILE A 97 5.37 5.15 22.50
CA ILE A 97 6.43 5.26 21.50
C ILE A 97 5.86 5.12 20.08
N GLU A 98 5.00 4.12 19.84
CA GLU A 98 4.33 3.94 18.54
C GLU A 98 3.55 5.19 18.15
N GLN A 99 2.71 5.71 19.05
CA GLN A 99 1.96 6.93 18.82
C GLN A 99 2.87 8.13 18.56
N SER A 100 3.90 8.33 19.39
CA SER A 100 4.82 9.47 19.23
C SER A 100 5.64 9.39 17.93
N LEU A 101 5.95 8.18 17.45
CA LEU A 101 6.61 7.98 16.16
C LEU A 101 5.68 8.33 15.00
N MET A 102 4.41 7.93 15.07
CA MET A 102 3.40 8.28 14.08
C MET A 102 3.17 9.80 14.05
N ASP A 103 2.97 10.43 15.21
CA ASP A 103 2.79 11.88 15.33
C ASP A 103 4.01 12.63 14.77
N HIS A 104 5.22 12.22 15.15
CA HIS A 104 6.44 12.85 14.66
C HIS A 104 6.62 12.71 13.14
N ALA A 105 6.39 11.52 12.59
CA ALA A 105 6.50 11.28 11.16
C ALA A 105 5.47 12.12 10.39
N PHE A 106 4.23 12.19 10.89
CA PHE A 106 3.17 13.00 10.32
C PHE A 106 3.53 14.49 10.35
N ASP A 107 3.87 15.03 11.52
CA ASP A 107 4.22 16.45 11.69
C ASP A 107 5.42 16.83 10.82
N PHE A 108 6.45 15.98 10.77
CA PHE A 108 7.63 16.21 9.95
C PHE A 108 7.29 16.27 8.46
N LEU A 109 6.57 15.27 7.94
CA LEU A 109 6.17 15.22 6.53
C LEU A 109 5.24 16.38 6.19
N TYR A 110 4.26 16.64 7.05
CA TYR A 110 3.28 17.69 6.84
C TYR A 110 3.92 19.08 6.76
N GLU A 111 4.89 19.38 7.62
CA GLU A 111 5.62 20.64 7.56
C GLU A 111 6.53 20.73 6.33
N GLN A 112 7.19 19.65 5.91
CA GLN A 112 7.97 19.64 4.65
C GLN A 112 7.06 19.93 3.43
N LEU A 113 5.92 19.25 3.36
CA LEU A 113 5.00 19.39 2.24
C LEU A 113 4.33 20.78 2.21
N ARG A 114 4.03 21.37 3.38
CA ARG A 114 3.58 22.77 3.46
C ARG A 114 4.63 23.77 2.97
N LEU A 115 5.92 23.47 3.10
CA LEU A 115 6.96 24.32 2.53
C LEU A 115 6.91 24.24 1.00
N GLU A 116 6.79 23.05 0.43
CA GLU A 116 6.65 22.86 -1.02
C GLU A 116 5.39 23.53 -1.58
N GLU A 117 4.26 23.48 -0.86
CA GLU A 117 3.04 24.19 -1.24
C GLU A 117 3.22 25.72 -1.25
N ARG A 118 3.92 26.27 -0.25
CA ARG A 118 4.24 27.71 -0.22
C ARG A 118 5.16 28.15 -1.35
N GLU A 119 6.05 27.25 -1.78
CA GLU A 119 6.92 27.46 -2.93
C GLU A 119 6.19 27.23 -4.27
N GLY A 120 4.93 26.78 -4.24
CA GLY A 120 4.11 26.50 -5.42
C GLY A 120 4.57 25.27 -6.19
N ILE A 121 5.27 24.35 -5.53
CA ILE A 121 5.84 23.13 -6.13
C ILE A 121 4.80 21.99 -6.14
N ALA A 122 3.99 21.89 -5.08
CA ALA A 122 3.01 20.82 -4.93
C ALA A 122 1.71 21.36 -4.30
N HIS A 123 0.58 20.71 -4.60
CA HIS A 123 -0.64 20.87 -3.81
C HIS A 123 -0.72 19.72 -2.80
N VAL A 124 -1.02 20.04 -1.55
CA VAL A 124 -0.96 19.07 -0.46
C VAL A 124 -2.32 19.02 0.22
N GLU A 125 -3.01 17.90 0.04
CA GLU A 125 -4.27 17.63 0.71
C GLU A 125 -4.12 16.44 1.66
N LEU A 126 -4.67 16.60 2.86
CA LEU A 126 -4.82 15.48 3.80
C LEU A 126 -6.10 14.75 3.45
N VAL A 127 -5.98 13.45 3.17
CA VAL A 127 -7.11 12.62 2.73
C VAL A 127 -7.30 11.49 3.72
N ASP A 128 -8.52 11.34 4.22
CA ASP A 128 -8.95 10.15 4.95
C ASP A 128 -9.36 9.09 3.91
N VAL A 129 -8.86 7.87 4.06
CA VAL A 129 -9.10 6.78 3.09
C VAL A 129 -9.76 5.56 3.76
N ASP A 130 -10.57 4.83 3.00
CA ASP A 130 -11.27 3.65 3.49
C ASP A 130 -10.34 2.43 3.58
N ASP A 131 -10.32 1.74 4.72
CA ASP A 131 -9.55 0.49 4.92
C ASP A 131 -10.16 -0.74 4.21
N ILE A 132 -11.43 -0.66 3.80
CA ILE A 132 -12.16 -1.77 3.16
C ILE A 132 -12.57 -1.32 1.76
N LEU A 133 -11.86 -1.83 0.75
CA LEU A 133 -11.99 -1.38 -0.62
C LEU A 133 -12.57 -2.47 -1.53
N PRO A 134 -13.26 -2.09 -2.63
CA PRO A 134 -13.63 -3.04 -3.66
C PRO A 134 -12.39 -3.74 -4.25
N VAL A 135 -12.52 -5.02 -4.58
CA VAL A 135 -11.44 -5.78 -5.26
C VAL A 135 -11.00 -5.14 -6.57
N SER A 136 -11.88 -4.41 -7.25
CA SER A 136 -11.51 -3.68 -8.49
C SER A 136 -10.45 -2.62 -8.22
N THR A 137 -10.55 -1.89 -7.11
CA THR A 137 -9.64 -0.81 -6.73
C THR A 137 -8.26 -1.37 -6.43
N THR A 138 -8.17 -2.41 -5.60
CA THR A 138 -6.88 -3.04 -5.27
C THR A 138 -6.18 -3.61 -6.51
N ARG A 139 -6.95 -4.18 -7.45
CA ARG A 139 -6.44 -4.67 -8.74
C ARG A 139 -5.96 -3.55 -9.67
N ALA A 140 -6.65 -2.41 -9.67
CA ALA A 140 -6.25 -1.25 -10.47
C ALA A 140 -4.90 -0.68 -9.99
N CYS A 141 -4.63 -0.73 -8.68
CA CYS A 141 -3.33 -0.40 -8.10
C CYS A 141 -2.26 -1.50 -8.31
N GLY A 142 -2.54 -2.53 -9.10
CA GLY A 142 -1.59 -3.62 -9.40
C GLY A 142 -1.47 -4.68 -8.30
N VAL A 143 -2.25 -4.58 -7.23
CA VAL A 143 -2.21 -5.57 -6.14
C VAL A 143 -3.10 -6.76 -6.51
N GLN A 144 -2.48 -7.77 -7.11
CA GLN A 144 -3.17 -8.98 -7.54
C GLN A 144 -2.56 -10.24 -6.93
N GLN A 145 -3.40 -11.04 -6.28
CA GLN A 145 -3.00 -12.39 -5.85
C GLN A 145 -3.10 -13.34 -7.03
N ARG A 146 -1.97 -13.95 -7.38
CA ARG A 146 -1.96 -15.07 -8.32
C ARG A 146 -2.43 -16.33 -7.58
N PRO A 147 -3.29 -17.15 -8.21
CA PRO A 147 -3.83 -18.36 -7.61
C PRO A 147 -2.82 -19.53 -7.58
N ASP A 148 -1.57 -19.32 -7.97
CA ASP A 148 -0.53 -20.34 -7.83
C ASP A 148 -0.18 -20.52 -6.35
N ASN A 149 -0.38 -21.75 -5.85
CA ASN A 149 -0.27 -22.18 -4.45
C ASN A 149 1.10 -21.98 -3.77
N CYS A 150 2.01 -21.20 -4.36
CA CYS A 150 3.39 -21.03 -3.90
C CYS A 150 3.61 -19.81 -3.00
N SER A 151 2.63 -18.90 -2.89
CA SER A 151 2.72 -17.74 -1.98
C SER A 151 1.45 -17.62 -1.13
N PRO A 152 1.58 -17.35 0.19
CA PRO A 152 0.41 -17.05 1.02
C PRO A 152 -0.27 -15.78 0.51
N ALA A 153 -1.61 -15.78 0.54
CA ALA A 153 -2.42 -14.60 0.20
C ALA A 153 -1.98 -13.41 1.07
N ILE A 154 -1.60 -12.30 0.44
CA ILE A 154 -1.10 -11.09 1.10
C ILE A 154 -2.26 -10.19 1.56
N GLN A 155 -3.37 -10.20 0.83
CA GLN A 155 -4.61 -9.45 1.11
C GLN A 155 -5.64 -10.30 1.82
N TYR A 156 -6.26 -9.70 2.84
CA TYR A 156 -7.42 -10.25 3.51
C TYR A 156 -8.69 -9.87 2.74
N ARG A 157 -9.60 -10.83 2.58
CA ARG A 157 -10.85 -10.66 1.84
C ARG A 157 -12.06 -10.84 2.73
N VAL A 158 -12.99 -9.89 2.67
CA VAL A 158 -14.29 -9.95 3.32
C VAL A 158 -15.34 -10.37 2.29
N PHE A 159 -16.17 -11.36 2.65
CA PHE A 159 -17.30 -11.80 1.85
C PHE A 159 -18.59 -11.20 2.42
N GLY A 160 -19.22 -10.28 1.67
CA GLY A 160 -20.49 -9.68 2.05
C GLY A 160 -21.70 -10.59 1.79
N ALA A 161 -22.85 -10.25 2.38
CA ALA A 161 -24.13 -10.98 2.27
C ALA A 161 -24.67 -11.11 0.81
N HIS A 162 -24.12 -10.34 -0.13
CA HIS A 162 -24.50 -10.30 -1.54
C HIS A 162 -23.40 -10.75 -2.51
N GLN A 163 -22.45 -11.59 -2.05
CA GLN A 163 -21.28 -12.02 -2.85
C GLN A 163 -20.34 -10.90 -3.31
N LEU A 164 -20.55 -9.68 -2.82
CA LEU A 164 -19.59 -8.58 -2.98
C LEU A 164 -18.30 -8.95 -2.24
N LYS A 165 -17.18 -8.79 -2.94
CA LYS A 165 -15.85 -9.06 -2.43
C LYS A 165 -15.17 -7.72 -2.16
N PHE A 166 -14.71 -7.57 -0.94
CA PHE A 166 -13.91 -6.42 -0.52
C PHE A 166 -12.57 -6.95 -0.03
N ASP A 167 -11.52 -6.22 -0.30
CA ASP A 167 -10.19 -6.50 0.22
C ASP A 167 -9.86 -5.43 1.27
N PHE A 168 -9.16 -5.84 2.32
CA PHE A 168 -8.54 -4.87 3.22
C PHE A 168 -7.41 -4.17 2.49
N ASP A 169 -7.32 -2.87 2.70
CA ASP A 169 -6.20 -2.10 2.21
C ASP A 169 -4.90 -2.62 2.85
N LEU A 170 -3.86 -2.77 2.03
CA LEU A 170 -2.53 -3.16 2.48
C LEU A 170 -1.73 -1.94 2.93
N THR A 171 -1.97 -0.80 2.28
CA THR A 171 -1.20 0.42 2.38
C THR A 171 -2.08 1.58 1.90
N ALA A 172 -2.05 2.72 2.58
CA ALA A 172 -2.97 3.84 2.32
C ALA A 172 -2.91 4.40 0.88
N ASP A 173 -1.92 4.03 0.07
CA ASP A 173 -1.81 4.42 -1.34
C ASP A 173 -2.96 3.87 -2.21
N VAL A 174 -3.51 2.69 -1.87
CA VAL A 174 -4.63 2.12 -2.62
C VAL A 174 -5.92 2.90 -2.34
N GLY A 175 -6.18 3.21 -1.07
CA GLY A 175 -7.28 4.08 -0.68
C GLY A 175 -7.16 5.50 -1.27
N ALA A 176 -5.94 6.03 -1.34
CA ALA A 176 -5.65 7.32 -1.97
C ALA A 176 -5.98 7.32 -3.46
N ALA A 177 -5.54 6.29 -4.18
CA ALA A 177 -5.82 6.12 -5.60
C ALA A 177 -7.33 5.99 -5.86
N ALA A 178 -8.07 5.37 -4.95
CA ALA A 178 -9.53 5.28 -5.02
C ALA A 178 -10.20 6.65 -4.89
N ALA A 179 -9.68 7.53 -4.02
CA ALA A 179 -10.24 8.86 -3.79
C ALA A 179 -10.17 9.76 -5.04
N VAL A 180 -9.15 9.57 -5.88
CA VAL A 180 -8.97 10.31 -7.14
C VAL A 180 -9.49 9.56 -8.38
N GLU A 181 -10.00 8.34 -8.20
CA GLU A 181 -10.48 7.50 -9.32
C GLU A 181 -11.64 8.18 -10.07
N GLY A 182 -11.51 8.31 -11.39
CA GLY A 182 -12.54 8.90 -12.24
C GLY A 182 -12.63 10.43 -12.16
N GLN A 183 -11.77 11.09 -11.39
CA GLN A 183 -11.61 12.53 -11.44
C GLN A 183 -10.70 12.88 -12.62
N ALA A 184 -11.17 13.74 -13.52
CA ALA A 184 -10.28 14.40 -14.47
C ALA A 184 -9.57 15.51 -13.68
N GLY A 185 -8.23 15.46 -13.59
CA GLY A 185 -7.48 16.54 -12.97
C GLY A 185 -7.76 17.85 -13.69
N ASP A 186 -8.48 18.76 -13.04
CA ASP A 186 -8.48 20.16 -13.44
C ASP A 186 -7.09 20.71 -13.07
N GLU A 187 -6.47 21.48 -13.97
CA GLU A 187 -5.18 22.16 -13.69
C GLU A 187 -5.26 23.18 -12.52
N HIS A 188 -6.38 23.26 -11.80
CA HIS A 188 -6.58 24.02 -10.57
C HIS A 188 -7.71 23.41 -9.70
N PRO A 189 -7.45 22.95 -8.46
CA PRO A 189 -8.51 22.40 -7.62
C PRO A 189 -9.25 23.52 -6.87
N SER A 190 -10.59 23.47 -6.93
CA SER A 190 -11.47 24.21 -6.03
C SER A 190 -11.96 23.26 -4.94
N ALA A 191 -11.65 23.63 -3.70
CA ALA A 191 -11.91 22.88 -2.49
C ALA A 191 -13.41 22.72 -2.19
N GLU A 192 -13.80 21.51 -1.78
CA GLU A 192 -14.91 21.12 -0.88
C GLU A 192 -14.95 19.57 -0.94
N LEU A 193 -14.89 18.76 0.13
CA LEU A 193 -15.79 18.74 1.30
C LEU A 193 -15.44 17.57 2.27
N ARG A 194 -15.40 17.88 3.58
CA ARG A 194 -15.89 17.11 4.78
C ARG A 194 -15.35 15.70 5.16
N ALA A 195 -14.48 15.74 6.18
CA ALA A 195 -14.59 15.16 7.53
C ALA A 195 -15.20 13.74 7.73
N ASN A 196 -14.31 12.76 8.04
CA ASN A 196 -14.35 11.96 9.28
C ASN A 196 -13.07 11.08 9.40
N THR A 197 -12.00 11.67 9.93
CA THR A 197 -10.89 11.11 10.73
C THR A 197 -10.40 9.68 10.46
N TYR A 198 -9.27 9.58 9.73
CA TYR A 198 -7.96 9.12 10.22
C TYR A 198 -6.91 9.53 9.17
N ASN A 199 -6.01 10.47 9.54
CA ASN A 199 -5.15 11.17 8.57
C ASN A 199 -4.13 10.24 7.89
N GLY A 200 -4.34 9.94 6.61
CA GLY A 200 -3.32 9.47 5.69
C GLY A 200 -2.79 10.65 4.85
N LEU A 201 -1.47 10.73 4.66
CA LEU A 201 -0.85 11.72 3.79
C LEU A 201 -0.73 11.13 2.39
N CYS A 202 -1.39 11.74 1.42
CA CYS A 202 -1.35 11.33 0.02
C CYS A 202 -0.88 12.50 -0.84
N LEU A 203 0.09 12.24 -1.71
CA LEU A 203 0.58 13.20 -2.69
C LEU A 203 -0.20 13.00 -3.98
N SER A 204 -0.92 14.04 -4.43
CA SER A 204 -1.60 14.10 -5.73
C SER A 204 -0.83 15.00 -6.68
#